data_AF-A0A0F8XRE1-F1
#
_entry.id   AF-A0A0F8XRE1-F1
#
_cell.length_a   1.000
_cell.length_b   1.000
_cell.length_c   1.000
_cell.angle_alpha   90.00
_cell.angle_beta   90.00
_cell.angle_gamma   90.00
#
_symmetry.space_group_name_H-M   'P 1'
#
loop_
_entity.id
_entity.type
_entity.pdbx_description
1 polymer ?
#
loop_
_entity_poly.entity_id
_entity_poly.type
_entity_poly.pdbx_seq_one_letter_code
_entity_poly.pdbx_strand_id
1 'polypeptide(L)'
;LLQSMTTDIDAAKIGINNLTIYSGNDYQESQLEGLYQAVTGAGRDIDNDGNYTSLGDIEPMNIGWREGALKVILLATDAPFHDSDIDNNYPGAGKTEVINILQEKGVTVFGLQSGSIGLATDDLDSIVLATKGQTFLLSYDSNEIAATISSALDEALKEIDLSIEVISGEQWVETITPVLIENVKPNEEVTFEINLKGIKNASLEELNYEVILWIRGDGSAVVRRVVIPITVPTLAD
;
A
#
# COMPACT_ATOMS: atom_id res chain seq x y z
N LEU A 1 -3.61 -4.04 -16.98
CA LEU A 1 -4.23 -4.66 -15.79
C LEU A 1 -5.42 -5.50 -16.23
N LEU A 2 -5.58 -6.73 -15.73
CA LEU A 2 -6.64 -7.64 -16.22
C LEU A 2 -7.84 -7.80 -15.27
N GLN A 3 -7.66 -7.52 -13.97
CA GLN A 3 -8.67 -7.77 -12.95
C GLN A 3 -8.47 -6.81 -11.77
N SER A 4 -9.49 -6.03 -11.42
CA SER A 4 -9.51 -5.25 -10.17
C SER A 4 -9.59 -6.18 -8.97
N MET A 5 -9.17 -5.71 -7.80
CA MET A 5 -9.40 -6.44 -6.56
C MET A 5 -10.86 -6.82 -6.38
N THR A 6 -11.09 -8.09 -6.08
CA THR A 6 -12.42 -8.68 -5.95
C THR A 6 -12.40 -9.79 -4.89
N THR A 7 -13.56 -10.09 -4.34
CA THR A 7 -13.77 -11.27 -3.48
C THR A 7 -14.24 -12.49 -4.29
N ASP A 8 -14.52 -12.30 -5.58
CA ASP A 8 -14.89 -13.36 -6.51
C ASP A 8 -13.63 -14.11 -6.98
N ILE A 9 -13.45 -15.30 -6.43
CA ILE A 9 -12.32 -16.18 -6.73
C ILE A 9 -12.33 -16.62 -8.20
N ASP A 10 -13.51 -16.80 -8.80
CA ASP A 10 -13.59 -17.26 -10.19
C ASP A 10 -13.25 -16.13 -11.17
N ALA A 11 -13.64 -14.89 -10.85
CA ALA A 11 -13.16 -13.72 -11.59
C ALA A 11 -11.62 -13.59 -11.53
N ALA A 12 -11.02 -13.80 -10.35
CA ALA A 12 -9.56 -13.79 -10.20
C ALA A 12 -8.88 -14.89 -11.05
N LYS A 13 -9.42 -16.11 -11.04
CA LYS A 13 -8.91 -17.22 -11.89
C LYS A 13 -9.03 -16.91 -13.37
N ILE A 14 -10.14 -16.32 -13.80
CA ILE A 14 -10.33 -15.91 -15.20
C ILE A 14 -9.25 -14.90 -15.59
N GLY A 15 -8.97 -13.90 -14.75
CA GLY A 15 -7.88 -12.94 -14.97
C GLY A 15 -6.52 -13.61 -15.15
N ILE A 16 -6.16 -14.56 -14.27
CA ILE A 16 -4.91 -15.33 -14.35
C ILE A 16 -4.84 -16.16 -15.64
N ASN A 17 -5.91 -16.89 -15.97
CA ASN A 17 -5.96 -17.76 -17.14
C ASN A 17 -5.92 -17.00 -18.48
N ASN A 18 -6.19 -15.69 -18.46
CA ASN A 18 -6.12 -14.82 -19.63
C ASN A 18 -4.76 -14.11 -19.78
N LEU A 19 -3.80 -14.36 -18.88
CA LEU A 19 -2.44 -13.83 -19.02
C LEU A 19 -1.80 -14.36 -20.30
N THR A 20 -1.13 -13.47 -21.03
CA THR A 20 -0.38 -13.78 -22.24
C THR A 20 1.06 -13.33 -22.05
N ILE A 21 2.00 -14.17 -22.49
CA ILE A 21 3.43 -13.85 -22.45
C ILE A 21 3.77 -13.03 -23.70
N TYR A 22 4.52 -11.95 -23.52
CA TYR A 22 5.04 -11.09 -24.58
C TYR A 22 6.57 -11.05 -24.53
N SER A 23 7.21 -10.29 -25.44
CA SER A 23 8.66 -10.13 -25.50
C SER A 23 9.05 -8.70 -25.88
N GLY A 24 9.98 -8.10 -25.13
CA GLY A 24 10.45 -6.71 -25.28
C GLY A 24 11.64 -6.49 -26.23
N ASN A 25 12.35 -7.56 -26.61
CA ASN A 25 13.61 -7.56 -27.40
C ASN A 25 14.87 -7.05 -26.68
N ASP A 26 14.82 -6.82 -25.38
CA ASP A 26 15.97 -6.60 -24.50
C ASP A 26 15.84 -7.38 -23.20
N TYR A 27 16.73 -7.12 -22.23
CA TYR A 27 16.84 -7.92 -21.01
C TYR A 27 16.10 -7.33 -19.82
N GLN A 28 16.02 -6.00 -19.73
CA GLN A 28 15.25 -5.31 -18.71
C GLN A 28 13.76 -5.33 -19.06
N GLU A 29 12.89 -5.24 -18.07
CA GLU A 29 11.44 -5.31 -18.27
C GLU A 29 10.71 -4.12 -17.59
N SER A 30 9.40 -3.99 -17.77
CA SER A 30 8.60 -2.81 -17.38
C SER A 30 7.99 -2.86 -15.96
N GLN A 31 8.65 -3.48 -14.98
CA GLN A 31 8.07 -3.71 -13.64
C GLN A 31 7.68 -2.41 -12.93
N LEU A 32 8.44 -1.32 -13.11
CA LEU A 32 8.14 -0.02 -12.49
C LEU A 32 6.82 0.56 -12.99
N GLU A 33 6.56 0.52 -14.30
CA GLU A 33 5.27 0.91 -14.87
C GLU A 33 4.16 -0.02 -14.35
N GLY A 34 4.41 -1.33 -14.28
CA GLY A 34 3.48 -2.30 -13.72
C GLY A 34 3.09 -1.98 -12.27
N LEU A 35 4.06 -1.65 -11.42
CA LEU A 35 3.84 -1.22 -10.04
C LEU A 35 3.07 0.09 -9.97
N TYR A 36 3.47 1.11 -10.75
CA TYR A 36 2.80 2.40 -10.79
C TYR A 36 1.30 2.23 -11.09
N GLN A 37 0.98 1.43 -12.11
CA GLN A 37 -0.40 1.16 -12.50
C GLN A 37 -1.13 0.29 -11.49
N ALA A 38 -0.48 -0.69 -10.86
CA ALA A 38 -1.09 -1.48 -9.79
C ALA A 38 -1.43 -0.65 -8.54
N VAL A 39 -0.72 0.45 -8.30
CA VAL A 39 -0.99 1.35 -7.17
C VAL A 39 -2.03 2.41 -7.53
N THR A 40 -1.88 3.02 -8.70
CA THR A 40 -2.66 4.22 -9.08
C THR A 40 -3.85 3.91 -9.98
N GLY A 41 -3.71 2.95 -10.88
CA GLY A 41 -4.66 2.71 -11.97
C GLY A 41 -4.84 3.91 -12.90
N ALA A 42 -3.87 4.82 -12.95
CA ALA A 42 -3.98 6.09 -13.67
C ALA A 42 -4.11 5.91 -15.19
N GLY A 43 -3.69 4.77 -15.71
CA GLY A 43 -3.51 4.56 -17.14
C GLY A 43 -2.25 5.25 -17.66
N ARG A 44 -2.01 5.08 -18.96
CA ARG A 44 -0.93 5.71 -19.71
C ARG A 44 -1.40 5.94 -21.15
N ASP A 45 -1.34 7.19 -21.58
CA ASP A 45 -1.60 7.62 -22.95
C ASP A 45 -0.28 8.13 -23.52
N ILE A 46 0.35 7.36 -24.41
CA ILE A 46 1.72 7.66 -24.88
C ILE A 46 1.77 8.85 -25.82
N ASP A 47 0.77 9.00 -26.69
CA ASP A 47 0.72 10.07 -27.70
C ASP A 47 -0.13 11.26 -27.25
N ASN A 48 -0.77 11.15 -26.08
CA ASN A 48 -1.58 12.17 -25.43
C ASN A 48 -2.73 12.63 -26.35
N ASP A 49 -3.32 11.69 -27.10
CA ASP A 49 -4.43 11.94 -28.01
C ASP A 49 -5.82 11.73 -27.34
N GLY A 50 -5.83 11.24 -26.09
CA GLY A 50 -7.02 10.96 -25.30
C GLY A 50 -7.65 9.60 -25.55
N ASN A 51 -7.07 8.77 -26.41
CA ASN A 51 -7.42 7.38 -26.66
C ASN A 51 -6.36 6.46 -26.03
N TYR A 52 -6.76 5.24 -25.66
CA TYR A 52 -5.88 4.26 -25.01
C TYR A 52 -5.77 2.99 -25.85
N THR A 53 -5.56 3.16 -27.16
CA THR A 53 -5.58 2.07 -28.14
C THR A 53 -4.28 1.92 -28.92
N SER A 54 -3.37 2.89 -28.78
CA SER A 54 -2.04 2.82 -29.35
C SER A 54 -1.22 1.76 -28.63
N LEU A 55 -0.22 1.20 -29.34
CA LEU A 55 0.66 0.19 -28.76
C LEU A 55 1.43 0.79 -27.58
N GLY A 56 1.25 0.20 -26.40
CA GLY A 56 1.89 0.65 -25.16
C GLY A 56 1.01 1.57 -24.31
N ASP A 57 -0.18 1.92 -24.77
CA ASP A 57 -1.19 2.58 -23.92
C ASP A 57 -1.75 1.61 -22.88
N ILE A 58 -2.20 2.19 -21.78
CA ILE A 58 -2.84 1.50 -20.68
C ILE A 58 -4.10 2.28 -20.35
N GLU A 59 -5.28 1.67 -20.56
CA GLU A 59 -6.54 2.30 -20.18
C GLU A 59 -6.59 2.51 -18.65
N PRO A 60 -7.02 3.69 -18.14
CA PRO A 60 -7.20 3.91 -16.72
C PRO A 60 -8.19 2.93 -16.11
N MET A 61 -7.90 2.46 -14.90
CA MET A 61 -8.68 1.41 -14.25
C MET A 61 -8.74 1.61 -12.75
N ASN A 62 -9.93 1.49 -12.15
CA ASN A 62 -10.02 1.42 -10.69
C ASN A 62 -9.48 0.08 -10.18
N ILE A 63 -8.35 0.10 -9.49
CA ILE A 63 -7.72 -1.11 -8.94
C ILE A 63 -8.57 -1.75 -7.83
N GLY A 64 -9.39 -0.96 -7.13
CA GLY A 64 -10.25 -1.46 -6.07
C GLY A 64 -9.57 -1.55 -4.69
N TRP A 65 -8.50 -0.77 -4.44
CA TRP A 65 -7.93 -0.59 -3.10
C TRP A 65 -9.01 -0.22 -2.09
N ARG A 66 -9.16 -1.04 -1.04
CA ARG A 66 -10.14 -0.79 0.03
C ARG A 66 -9.52 0.12 1.08
N GLU A 67 -10.25 1.18 1.44
CA GLU A 67 -9.85 2.03 2.56
C GLU A 67 -9.83 1.22 3.85
N GLY A 68 -8.79 1.41 4.65
CA GLY A 68 -8.61 0.68 5.90
C GLY A 68 -8.25 -0.80 5.76
N ALA A 69 -7.93 -1.31 4.57
CA ALA A 69 -7.35 -2.63 4.39
C ALA A 69 -5.82 -2.55 4.33
N LEU A 70 -5.13 -3.61 4.79
CA LEU A 70 -3.72 -3.80 4.51
C LEU A 70 -3.53 -3.94 2.99
N LYS A 71 -2.57 -3.20 2.44
CA LYS A 71 -2.31 -3.17 0.99
C LYS A 71 -1.00 -3.87 0.70
N VAL A 72 -1.07 -4.95 -0.07
CA VAL A 72 0.09 -5.78 -0.42
C VAL A 72 0.14 -5.97 -1.92
N ILE A 73 1.33 -5.83 -2.50
CA ILE A 73 1.62 -6.21 -3.88
C ILE A 73 2.64 -7.35 -3.87
N LEU A 74 2.42 -8.34 -4.74
CA LEU A 74 3.33 -9.44 -5.01
C LEU A 74 3.93 -9.21 -6.40
N LEU A 75 5.22 -8.92 -6.48
CA LEU A 75 5.91 -8.61 -7.73
C LEU A 75 6.79 -9.78 -8.17
N ALA A 76 6.34 -10.55 -9.16
CA ALA A 76 7.12 -11.64 -9.74
C ALA A 76 7.95 -11.19 -10.95
N THR A 77 9.22 -11.59 -10.98
CA THR A 77 10.15 -11.27 -12.08
C THR A 77 11.42 -12.13 -12.03
N ASP A 78 12.02 -12.39 -13.18
CA ASP A 78 13.36 -12.99 -13.36
C ASP A 78 14.39 -12.01 -13.97
N ALA A 79 13.96 -10.77 -14.26
CA ALA A 79 14.75 -9.76 -14.97
C ALA A 79 14.87 -8.42 -14.19
N PRO A 80 15.96 -7.67 -14.39
CA PRO A 80 16.11 -6.29 -13.91
C PRO A 80 15.13 -5.33 -14.59
N PHE A 81 15.01 -4.13 -14.04
CA PHE A 81 13.95 -3.19 -14.41
C PHE A 81 14.47 -2.14 -15.38
N HIS A 82 13.62 -1.72 -16.31
CA HIS A 82 13.78 -0.41 -16.90
C HIS A 82 13.44 0.67 -15.88
N ASP A 83 14.23 1.75 -15.89
CA ASP A 83 14.10 2.86 -14.95
C ASP A 83 14.28 4.20 -15.66
N SER A 84 13.19 4.95 -15.79
CA SER A 84 13.17 6.27 -16.44
C SER A 84 13.95 7.33 -15.68
N ASP A 85 14.33 7.09 -14.41
CA ASP A 85 15.22 8.01 -13.66
C ASP A 85 16.65 8.02 -14.25
N ILE A 86 17.04 6.95 -14.95
CA ILE A 86 18.38 6.79 -15.55
C ILE A 86 18.34 6.60 -17.07
N ASP A 87 17.24 6.12 -17.64
CA ASP A 87 17.02 6.03 -19.09
C ASP A 87 15.82 6.88 -19.51
N ASN A 88 16.10 8.15 -19.83
CA ASN A 88 15.07 9.11 -20.26
C ASN A 88 14.33 8.71 -21.55
N ASN A 89 14.81 7.72 -22.31
CA ASN A 89 14.12 7.26 -23.52
C ASN A 89 13.11 6.15 -23.23
N TYR A 90 13.20 5.53 -22.05
CA TYR A 90 12.23 4.53 -21.66
C TYR A 90 10.95 5.21 -21.12
N PRO A 91 9.76 4.83 -21.61
CA PRO A 91 8.53 5.47 -21.18
C PRO A 91 8.05 4.95 -19.81
N GLY A 92 7.35 5.81 -19.07
CA GLY A 92 6.73 5.44 -17.79
C GLY A 92 7.45 6.02 -16.57
N ALA A 93 6.96 5.67 -15.40
CA ALA A 93 7.47 6.16 -14.13
C ALA A 93 8.87 5.60 -13.80
N GLY A 94 9.76 6.47 -13.30
CA GLY A 94 11.05 6.07 -12.75
C GLY A 94 10.93 5.50 -11.33
N LYS A 95 12.01 4.91 -10.84
CA LYS A 95 12.03 4.20 -9.54
C LYS A 95 11.66 5.10 -8.38
N THR A 96 12.13 6.34 -8.38
CA THR A 96 11.87 7.33 -7.33
C THR A 96 10.38 7.63 -7.20
N GLU A 97 9.70 7.86 -8.32
CA GLU A 97 8.25 8.12 -8.33
C GLU A 97 7.47 6.90 -7.83
N VAL A 98 7.83 5.70 -8.30
CA VAL A 98 7.18 4.44 -7.91
C VAL A 98 7.31 4.18 -6.41
N ILE A 99 8.50 4.36 -5.83
CA ILE A 99 8.70 4.21 -4.38
C ILE A 99 7.87 5.23 -3.60
N ASN A 100 7.87 6.49 -4.02
CA ASN A 100 7.13 7.54 -3.33
C ASN A 100 5.63 7.24 -3.31
N ILE A 101 5.05 6.81 -4.44
CA ILE A 101 3.61 6.52 -4.49
C ILE A 101 3.25 5.26 -3.71
N LEU A 102 4.12 4.24 -3.70
CA LEU A 102 3.93 3.04 -2.87
C LEU A 102 3.88 3.40 -1.38
N GLN A 103 4.84 4.21 -0.91
CA GLN A 103 4.90 4.68 0.47
C GLN A 103 3.72 5.58 0.82
N GLU A 104 3.37 6.53 -0.05
CA GLU A 104 2.22 7.43 0.15
C GLU A 104 0.91 6.65 0.28
N LYS A 105 0.73 5.58 -0.51
CA LYS A 105 -0.47 4.74 -0.45
C LYS A 105 -0.44 3.69 0.66
N GLY A 106 0.67 3.56 1.39
CA GLY A 106 0.85 2.56 2.44
C GLY A 106 0.82 1.13 1.91
N VAL A 107 1.48 0.89 0.77
CA VAL A 107 1.54 -0.41 0.11
C VAL A 107 2.87 -1.08 0.41
N THR A 108 2.81 -2.32 0.91
CA THR A 108 3.98 -3.20 1.07
C THR A 108 4.18 -4.05 -0.19
N VAL A 109 5.39 -4.07 -0.74
CA VAL A 109 5.72 -4.91 -1.90
C VAL A 109 6.57 -6.09 -1.45
N PHE A 110 6.16 -7.31 -1.81
CA PHE A 110 6.99 -8.50 -1.71
C PHE A 110 7.46 -8.93 -3.10
N GLY A 111 8.78 -9.09 -3.23
CA GLY A 111 9.40 -9.57 -4.45
C GLY A 111 9.32 -11.09 -4.54
N LEU A 112 8.99 -11.61 -5.72
CA LEU A 112 9.00 -13.03 -6.04
C LEU A 112 10.00 -13.23 -7.18
N GLN A 113 11.29 -13.32 -6.83
CA GLN A 113 12.36 -13.42 -7.82
C GLN A 113 12.42 -14.84 -8.38
N SER A 114 12.24 -15.03 -9.69
CA SER A 114 12.38 -16.33 -10.33
C SER A 114 13.77 -16.56 -10.91
N GLY A 115 14.20 -17.82 -10.91
CA GLY A 115 15.42 -18.26 -11.57
C GLY A 115 16.69 -18.04 -10.74
N SER A 116 17.73 -17.51 -11.37
CA SER A 116 19.03 -17.34 -10.70
C SER A 116 19.08 -16.08 -9.83
N ILE A 117 19.63 -16.22 -8.63
CA ILE A 117 19.94 -15.11 -7.72
C ILE A 117 20.88 -14.10 -8.43
N GLY A 118 20.58 -12.80 -8.32
CA GLY A 118 21.49 -11.71 -8.72
C GLY A 118 21.09 -10.88 -9.94
N LEU A 119 20.10 -11.28 -10.76
CA LEU A 119 19.77 -10.52 -11.98
C LEU A 119 18.77 -9.39 -11.74
N ALA A 120 17.73 -9.63 -10.94
CA ALA A 120 16.73 -8.63 -10.54
C ALA A 120 16.91 -8.13 -9.10
N THR A 121 17.90 -8.66 -8.37
CA THR A 121 17.98 -8.54 -6.91
C THR A 121 18.13 -7.09 -6.46
N ASP A 122 19.01 -6.31 -7.07
CA ASP A 122 19.22 -4.91 -6.66
C ASP A 122 17.96 -4.05 -6.88
N ASP A 123 17.25 -4.27 -7.99
CA ASP A 123 16.02 -3.57 -8.30
C ASP A 123 14.87 -3.97 -7.36
N LEU A 124 14.68 -5.27 -7.14
CA LEU A 124 13.71 -5.77 -6.17
C LEU A 124 14.00 -5.27 -4.76
N ASP A 125 15.24 -5.39 -4.29
CA ASP A 125 15.64 -4.97 -2.95
C ASP A 125 15.37 -3.49 -2.72
N SER A 126 15.61 -2.64 -3.74
CA SER A 126 15.30 -1.22 -3.65
C SER A 126 13.81 -0.93 -3.40
N ILE A 127 12.91 -1.68 -4.02
CA ILE A 127 11.46 -1.51 -3.86
C ILE A 127 10.97 -2.14 -2.56
N VAL A 128 11.33 -3.40 -2.29
CA VAL A 128 10.79 -4.14 -1.15
C VAL A 128 11.29 -3.54 0.17
N LEU A 129 12.57 -3.13 0.26
CA LEU A 129 13.09 -2.48 1.47
C LEU A 129 12.43 -1.13 1.72
N ALA A 130 12.20 -0.33 0.66
CA ALA A 130 11.54 0.96 0.78
C ALA A 130 10.08 0.84 1.23
N THR A 131 9.45 -0.33 1.02
CA THR A 131 8.04 -0.59 1.35
C THR A 131 7.87 -1.58 2.51
N LYS A 132 8.95 -1.89 3.25
CA LYS A 132 8.98 -2.83 4.39
C LYS A 132 8.59 -4.28 4.04
N GLY A 133 8.75 -4.68 2.78
CA GLY A 133 8.63 -6.06 2.36
C GLY A 133 9.98 -6.76 2.28
N GLN A 134 9.98 -7.92 1.61
CA GLN A 134 11.17 -8.70 1.34
C GLN A 134 11.04 -9.47 0.03
N THR A 135 12.18 -9.98 -0.45
CA THR A 135 12.25 -10.82 -1.65
C THR A 135 12.24 -12.30 -1.27
N PHE A 136 11.44 -13.08 -1.98
CA PHE A 136 11.43 -14.52 -1.93
C PHE A 136 11.92 -15.10 -3.25
N LEU A 137 12.71 -16.16 -3.19
CA LEU A 137 13.20 -16.85 -4.38
C LEU A 137 12.19 -17.90 -4.85
N LEU A 138 11.97 -17.93 -6.15
CA LEU A 138 11.21 -18.92 -6.89
C LEU A 138 12.15 -19.68 -7.84
N SER A 139 11.82 -20.94 -8.08
CA SER A 139 12.35 -21.73 -9.17
C SER A 139 12.00 -21.12 -10.53
N TYR A 140 12.71 -21.54 -11.58
CA TYR A 140 12.50 -21.06 -12.94
C TYR A 140 11.08 -21.28 -13.48
N ASP A 141 10.38 -22.31 -13.00
CA ASP A 141 8.98 -22.58 -13.38
C ASP A 141 7.96 -22.08 -12.34
N SER A 142 8.45 -21.51 -11.24
CA SER A 142 7.63 -20.96 -10.15
C SER A 142 6.60 -21.96 -9.59
N ASN A 143 6.89 -23.26 -9.63
CA ASN A 143 5.96 -24.31 -9.17
C ASN A 143 5.53 -24.14 -7.69
N GLU A 144 6.36 -23.49 -6.89
CA GLU A 144 6.13 -23.18 -5.48
C GLU A 144 5.40 -21.86 -5.22
N ILE A 145 5.01 -21.09 -6.25
CA ILE A 145 4.53 -19.72 -6.09
C ILE A 145 3.37 -19.59 -5.10
N ALA A 146 2.45 -20.56 -5.05
CA ALA A 146 1.33 -20.53 -4.10
C ALA A 146 1.79 -20.63 -2.63
N ALA A 147 2.80 -21.46 -2.36
CA ALA A 147 3.40 -21.58 -1.04
C ALA A 147 4.17 -20.30 -0.68
N THR A 148 4.94 -19.77 -1.64
CA THR A 148 5.71 -18.53 -1.44
C THR A 148 4.82 -17.32 -1.20
N ILE A 149 3.69 -17.20 -1.91
CA ILE A 149 2.68 -16.17 -1.65
C ILE A 149 2.12 -16.29 -0.24
N SER A 150 1.86 -17.51 0.23
CA SER A 150 1.41 -17.74 1.60
C SER A 150 2.46 -17.26 2.60
N SER A 151 3.75 -17.56 2.38
CA SER A 151 4.84 -17.07 3.22
C SER A 151 5.01 -15.55 3.19
N ALA A 152 4.80 -14.92 2.03
CA ALA A 152 4.82 -13.46 1.92
C ALA A 152 3.68 -12.80 2.73
N LEU A 153 2.48 -13.39 2.68
CA LEU A 153 1.35 -12.91 3.49
C LEU A 153 1.55 -13.18 4.98
N ASP A 154 2.16 -14.31 5.36
CA ASP A 154 2.53 -14.58 6.74
C ASP A 154 3.54 -13.54 7.25
N GLU A 155 4.54 -13.15 6.45
CA GLU A 155 5.47 -12.07 6.82
C GLU A 155 4.74 -10.73 6.95
N ALA A 156 3.85 -10.39 6.01
CA ALA A 156 3.06 -9.15 6.06
C ALA A 156 2.17 -9.03 7.32
N LEU A 157 1.85 -10.16 7.95
CA LEU A 157 0.97 -10.23 9.12
C LEU A 157 1.73 -10.57 10.42
N LYS A 158 3.04 -10.76 10.34
CA LYS A 158 3.88 -11.20 11.46
C LYS A 158 4.05 -10.12 12.52
N GLU A 159 4.19 -8.88 12.08
CA GLU A 159 4.22 -7.69 12.91
C GLU A 159 3.80 -6.48 12.08
N ILE A 160 3.22 -5.49 12.73
CA ILE A 160 2.75 -4.25 12.09
C ILE A 160 3.18 -3.04 12.92
N ASP A 161 3.41 -1.92 12.26
CA ASP A 161 3.59 -0.65 12.94
C ASP A 161 2.24 0.03 13.15
N LEU A 162 1.92 0.39 14.39
CA LEU A 162 0.68 1.08 14.73
C LEU A 162 0.89 2.58 14.80
N SER A 163 0.07 3.32 14.05
CA SER A 163 -0.02 4.78 14.10
C SER A 163 -1.42 5.22 14.52
N ILE A 164 -1.51 6.38 15.18
CA ILE A 164 -2.78 6.93 15.64
C ILE A 164 -3.11 8.16 14.79
N GLU A 165 -4.16 8.05 14.00
CA GLU A 165 -4.68 9.12 13.16
C GLU A 165 -5.92 9.75 13.82
N VAL A 166 -5.92 11.08 13.98
CA VAL A 166 -7.10 11.82 14.45
C VAL A 166 -7.99 12.12 13.26
N ILE A 167 -9.18 11.53 13.23
CA ILE A 167 -10.17 11.67 12.15
C ILE A 167 -11.12 12.84 12.40
N SER A 168 -11.38 13.15 13.67
CA SER A 168 -12.23 14.26 14.09
C SER A 168 -11.85 14.72 15.48
N GLY A 169 -12.06 16.01 15.75
CA GLY A 169 -11.84 16.60 17.08
C GLY A 169 -10.40 16.94 17.41
N GLU A 170 -9.55 17.16 16.39
CA GLU A 170 -8.12 17.51 16.52
C GLU A 170 -7.88 18.66 17.51
N GLN A 171 -8.77 19.64 17.57
CA GLN A 171 -8.65 20.79 18.46
C GLN A 171 -8.73 20.44 19.95
N TRP A 172 -9.24 19.26 20.30
CA TRP A 172 -9.29 18.75 21.67
C TRP A 172 -8.05 17.94 22.04
N VAL A 173 -7.24 17.53 21.07
CA VAL A 173 -6.06 16.69 21.28
C VAL A 173 -4.85 17.57 21.53
N GLU A 174 -4.22 17.42 22.69
CA GLU A 174 -2.98 18.13 23.02
C GLU A 174 -1.75 17.32 22.62
N THR A 175 -1.71 16.03 22.98
CA THR A 175 -0.62 15.11 22.61
C THR A 175 -1.13 13.69 22.47
N ILE A 176 -0.46 12.89 21.63
CA ILE A 176 -0.58 11.43 21.58
C ILE A 176 0.82 10.85 21.74
N THR A 177 0.99 9.92 22.69
CA THR A 177 2.31 9.34 23.00
C THR A 177 2.23 7.82 23.19
N PRO A 178 3.05 7.03 22.48
CA PRO A 178 3.89 7.43 21.35
C PRO A 178 3.03 7.70 20.09
N VAL A 179 3.60 8.41 19.11
CA VAL A 179 2.95 8.66 17.81
C VAL A 179 2.99 7.45 16.87
N LEU A 180 3.96 6.56 17.09
CA LEU A 180 4.20 5.32 16.36
C LEU A 180 4.61 4.23 17.36
N ILE A 181 4.02 3.04 17.23
CA ILE A 181 4.39 1.85 17.99
C ILE A 181 4.87 0.83 16.97
N GLU A 182 6.16 0.54 16.96
CA GLU A 182 6.78 -0.30 15.93
C GLU A 182 6.74 -1.79 16.28
N ASN A 183 6.70 -2.65 15.27
CA ASN A 183 6.87 -4.11 15.36
C ASN A 183 5.88 -4.81 16.31
N VAL A 184 4.61 -4.39 16.30
CA VAL A 184 3.56 -4.96 17.15
C VAL A 184 3.14 -6.32 16.62
N LYS A 185 3.22 -7.35 17.46
CA LYS A 185 2.95 -8.73 17.05
C LYS A 185 1.49 -9.13 17.28
N PRO A 186 0.99 -10.15 16.57
CA PRO A 186 -0.31 -10.72 16.85
C PRO A 186 -0.47 -11.10 18.33
N ASN A 187 -1.57 -10.68 18.94
CA ASN A 187 -1.92 -10.87 20.35
C ASN A 187 -1.06 -10.08 21.36
N GLU A 188 -0.19 -9.19 20.91
CA GLU A 188 0.49 -8.25 21.79
C GLU A 188 -0.47 -7.17 22.29
N GLU A 189 -0.38 -6.85 23.58
CA GLU A 189 -1.09 -5.71 24.16
C GLU A 189 -0.18 -4.48 24.13
N VAL A 190 -0.66 -3.42 23.51
CA VAL A 190 0.05 -2.14 23.42
C VAL A 190 -0.76 -1.03 24.06
N THR A 191 -0.08 -0.01 24.55
CA THR A 191 -0.71 1.16 25.17
C THR A 191 -0.21 2.44 24.51
N PHE A 192 -1.12 3.41 24.38
CA PHE A 192 -0.80 4.79 24.03
C PHE A 192 -1.60 5.71 24.95
N GLU A 193 -1.04 6.89 25.23
CA GLU A 193 -1.68 7.94 26.01
C GLU A 193 -2.16 9.05 25.07
N ILE A 194 -3.36 9.57 25.36
CA ILE A 194 -3.89 10.78 24.73
C ILE A 194 -4.15 11.81 25.81
N ASN A 195 -3.52 12.98 25.68
CA ASN A 195 -3.82 14.13 26.51
C ASN A 195 -4.79 15.03 25.76
N LEU A 196 -5.90 15.37 26.43
CA LEU A 196 -6.95 16.21 25.89
C LEU A 196 -6.95 17.57 26.58
N LYS A 197 -7.18 18.62 25.80
CA LYS A 197 -7.25 20.00 26.28
C LYS A 197 -8.66 20.53 26.19
N GLY A 198 -9.16 21.05 27.30
CA GLY A 198 -10.40 21.83 27.32
C GLY A 198 -10.23 23.14 26.56
N ILE A 199 -11.00 23.33 25.48
CA ILE A 199 -10.94 24.53 24.62
C ILE A 199 -12.24 25.34 24.60
N LYS A 200 -13.29 24.87 25.27
CA LYS A 200 -14.57 25.56 25.42
C LYS A 200 -14.81 25.88 26.89
N ASN A 201 -15.34 27.06 27.13
CA ASN A 201 -15.93 27.39 28.43
C ASN A 201 -17.30 26.73 28.54
N ALA A 202 -17.81 26.63 29.77
CA ALA A 202 -19.17 26.20 30.03
C ALA A 202 -20.18 27.03 29.22
N SER A 203 -21.23 26.37 28.73
CA SER A 203 -22.27 26.95 27.88
C SER A 203 -23.62 27.04 28.60
N LEU A 204 -24.60 27.71 28.00
CA LEU A 204 -25.97 27.74 28.55
C LEU A 204 -26.66 26.38 28.44
N GLU A 205 -26.26 25.58 27.46
CA GLU A 205 -26.74 24.22 27.21
C GLU A 205 -25.55 23.25 27.19
N GLU A 206 -25.78 21.98 27.49
CA GLU A 206 -24.75 20.96 27.36
C GLU A 206 -24.35 20.80 25.89
N LEU A 207 -23.05 20.86 25.59
CA LEU A 207 -22.53 20.64 24.24
C LEU A 207 -21.74 19.34 24.20
N ASN A 208 -22.09 18.48 23.25
CA ASN A 208 -21.45 17.19 23.05
C ASN A 208 -20.62 17.21 21.77
N TYR A 209 -19.37 16.78 21.89
CA TYR A 209 -18.41 16.64 20.81
C TYR A 209 -17.80 15.25 20.85
N GLU A 210 -17.09 14.88 19.78
CA GLU A 210 -16.37 13.61 19.71
C GLU A 210 -14.94 13.84 19.20
N VAL A 211 -13.99 13.18 19.83
CA VAL A 211 -12.69 12.89 19.23
C VAL A 211 -12.76 11.48 18.65
N ILE A 212 -12.49 11.35 17.36
CA ILE A 212 -12.50 10.06 16.65
C ILE A 212 -11.08 9.76 16.21
N LEU A 213 -10.59 8.59 16.57
CA LEU A 213 -9.26 8.10 16.19
C LEU A 213 -9.36 6.85 15.33
N TRP A 214 -8.47 6.71 14.37
CA TRP A 214 -8.14 5.44 13.73
C TRP A 214 -6.76 4.99 14.20
N ILE A 215 -6.70 3.74 14.66
CA ILE A 215 -5.45 3.04 14.90
C ILE A 215 -5.14 2.29 13.61
N ARG A 216 -4.12 2.75 12.89
CA ARG A 216 -3.71 2.18 11.61
C ARG A 216 -2.51 1.27 11.76
N GLY A 217 -2.57 0.08 11.17
CA GLY A 217 -1.44 -0.81 10.93
C GLY A 217 -0.77 -0.49 9.59
N ASP A 218 0.54 -0.32 9.61
CA ASP A 218 1.40 -0.03 8.46
C ASP A 218 0.89 1.12 7.58
N GLY A 219 0.28 2.12 8.22
CA GLY A 219 -0.27 3.31 7.57
C GLY A 219 -1.54 3.08 6.72
N SER A 220 -1.94 1.84 6.45
CA SER A 220 -3.08 1.55 5.56
C SER A 220 -4.26 0.88 6.28
N ALA A 221 -4.01 -0.17 7.05
CA ALA A 221 -5.05 -0.99 7.65
C ALA A 221 -5.68 -0.33 8.87
N VAL A 222 -7.00 -0.11 8.89
CA VAL A 222 -7.68 0.36 10.12
C VAL A 222 -7.90 -0.84 11.03
N VAL A 223 -7.06 -0.94 12.07
CA VAL A 223 -7.12 -2.01 13.08
C VAL A 223 -8.24 -1.73 14.08
N ARG A 224 -8.40 -0.46 14.48
CA ARG A 224 -9.41 -0.06 15.45
C ARG A 224 -9.88 1.37 15.25
N ARG A 225 -11.18 1.59 15.43
CA ARG A 225 -11.77 2.92 15.60
C ARG A 225 -12.03 3.18 17.08
N VAL A 226 -11.58 4.33 17.58
CA VAL A 226 -11.83 4.79 18.96
C VAL A 226 -12.66 6.07 18.90
N VAL A 227 -13.70 6.15 19.73
CA VAL A 227 -14.54 7.34 19.88
C VAL A 227 -14.48 7.78 21.33
N ILE A 228 -14.04 9.01 21.56
CA ILE A 228 -13.95 9.62 22.88
C ILE A 228 -14.99 10.75 22.95
N PRO A 229 -16.07 10.58 23.72
CA PRO A 229 -17.06 11.63 23.89
C PRO A 229 -16.50 12.76 24.76
N ILE A 230 -16.76 13.99 24.36
CA ILE A 230 -16.40 15.20 25.10
C ILE A 230 -17.67 15.97 25.41
N THR A 231 -17.95 16.15 26.69
CA THR A 231 -19.10 16.92 27.16
C THR A 231 -18.61 18.24 27.76
N VAL A 232 -19.07 19.35 27.21
CA VAL A 232 -18.87 20.68 27.79
C VAL A 232 -20.04 20.96 28.74
N PRO A 233 -19.77 21.18 30.04
CA PRO A 233 -20.81 21.34 31.03
C PRO A 233 -21.56 22.67 30.86
N THR A 234 -22.77 22.72 31.40
CA THR A 234 -23.52 23.97 31.52
C THR A 234 -22.89 24.88 32.57
N LEU A 235 -23.09 26.20 32.43
CA LEU A 235 -22.87 27.13 33.54
C LEU A 235 -23.78 26.68 34.69
N ALA A 236 -23.18 26.31 35.82
CA ALA A 236 -23.95 26.04 37.03
C ALA A 236 -24.60 27.35 37.49
N ASP A 237 -25.90 27.31 37.79
CA ASP A 237 -26.63 28.41 38.45
C ASP A 237 -26.06 28.70 39.86
#